data_AF-A0A4C1W1R5-F1
#
_entry.id   AF-A0A4C1W1R5-F1
#
_cell.length_a   1.000
_cell.length_b   1.000
_cell.length_c   1.000
_cell.angle_alpha   90.00
_cell.angle_beta   90.00
_cell.angle_gamma   90.00
#
_symmetry.space_group_name_H-M   'P 1'
#
loop_
_entity.id
_entity.type
_entity.pdbx_description
1 polymer ?
#
loop_
_entity_poly.entity_id
_entity_poly.type
_entity_poly.pdbx_seq_one_letter_code
_entity_poly.pdbx_strand_id
1 'polypeptide(L)'
;MEPAPRKNQTRFNDWNKHWLDAYISFFSERSSKSRGNLGDRPTKDFVESSDCMKCRKTRNLRTQYTSSELTFAEQMESRSERNLEDSKIVRDIAIYGPESLPEQVIRFLDEPEVVFNE
;
A
#
# COMPACT_ATOMS: atom_id res chain seq x y z
N MET A 1 37.44 -28.73 -20.60
CA MET A 1 37.27 -29.38 -21.92
C MET A 1 35.78 -29.36 -22.20
N GLU A 2 35.29 -28.42 -23.01
CA GLU A 2 33.86 -28.31 -23.30
C GLU A 2 33.40 -29.46 -24.21
N PRO A 3 32.21 -30.04 -23.99
CA PRO A 3 31.71 -31.13 -24.81
C PRO A 3 31.42 -30.65 -26.23
N ALA A 4 31.87 -31.41 -27.23
CA ALA A 4 31.66 -31.09 -28.64
C ALA A 4 30.16 -30.98 -28.97
N PRO A 5 29.72 -29.92 -29.68
CA PRO A 5 28.32 -29.74 -30.02
C PRO A 5 27.84 -30.86 -30.95
N ARG A 6 26.66 -31.39 -30.68
CA ARG A 6 26.02 -32.41 -31.53
C ARG A 6 25.77 -31.81 -32.92
N LYS A 7 25.93 -32.58 -34.00
CA LYS A 7 25.78 -32.12 -35.41
C LYS A 7 24.47 -31.35 -35.66
N ASN A 8 23.41 -31.72 -34.94
CA ASN A 8 22.08 -31.13 -35.07
C ASN A 8 21.99 -29.78 -34.35
N GLN A 9 22.79 -29.58 -33.30
CA GLN A 9 22.86 -28.34 -32.54
C GLN A 9 23.51 -27.22 -33.36
N THR A 10 24.59 -27.52 -34.09
CA THR A 10 25.27 -26.54 -34.93
C THR A 10 24.33 -26.01 -36.01
N ARG A 11 23.61 -26.91 -36.70
CA ARG A 11 22.64 -26.54 -37.73
C ARG A 11 21.47 -25.72 -37.17
N PHE A 12 20.98 -26.08 -35.99
CA PHE A 12 19.92 -25.32 -35.30
C PHE A 12 20.40 -23.92 -34.92
N ASN A 13 21.59 -23.79 -34.35
CA ASN A 13 22.17 -22.51 -33.95
C ASN A 13 22.43 -21.62 -35.18
N ASP A 14 22.94 -22.16 -36.29
CA ASP A 14 23.19 -21.40 -37.51
C ASP A 14 21.89 -20.89 -38.15
N TRP A 15 20.85 -21.72 -38.20
CA TRP A 15 19.54 -21.33 -38.74
C TRP A 15 18.91 -20.22 -37.88
N ASN A 16 18.94 -20.39 -36.56
CA ASN A 16 18.28 -19.49 -35.63
C ASN A 16 19.20 -18.37 -35.13
N LYS A 17 20.38 -18.20 -35.72
CA LYS A 17 21.41 -17.27 -35.25
C LYS A 17 20.87 -15.86 -35.06
N HIS A 18 20.11 -15.36 -36.03
CA HIS A 18 19.49 -14.03 -35.97
C HIS A 18 18.46 -13.86 -34.84
N TRP A 19 17.78 -14.94 -34.45
CA TRP A 19 16.82 -14.94 -33.34
C TRP A 19 17.51 -15.11 -31.97
N LEU A 20 18.59 -15.90 -31.93
CA LEU A 20 19.38 -16.13 -30.72
C LEU A 20 20.32 -14.96 -30.39
N ASP A 21 20.86 -14.29 -31.41
CA ASP A 21 21.69 -13.08 -31.27
C ASP A 21 20.83 -11.80 -31.08
N ALA A 22 19.49 -11.93 -31.10
CA ALA A 22 18.62 -10.80 -30.86
C ALA A 22 18.78 -10.31 -29.41
N TYR A 23 19.13 -9.04 -29.24
CA TYR A 23 19.23 -8.43 -27.94
C TYR A 23 17.83 -8.26 -27.33
N ILE A 24 17.47 -9.15 -26.41
CA ILE A 24 16.24 -9.02 -25.62
C ILE A 24 16.54 -8.05 -24.48
N SER A 25 16.21 -6.77 -24.67
CA SER A 25 16.18 -5.81 -23.58
C SER A 25 14.88 -6.01 -22.80
N PHE A 26 14.95 -6.51 -21.58
CA PHE A 26 13.86 -6.32 -20.64
C PHE A 26 13.87 -4.84 -20.25
N PHE A 27 12.78 -4.13 -20.54
CA PHE A 27 12.52 -2.88 -19.83
C PHE A 27 12.34 -3.27 -18.36
N SER A 28 13.42 -3.16 -17.59
CA SER A 28 13.28 -3.00 -16.16
C SER A 28 12.52 -1.70 -16.00
N GLU A 29 11.21 -1.78 -15.78
CA GLU A 29 10.49 -0.75 -15.06
C GLU A 29 11.11 -0.69 -13.66
N ARG A 30 12.31 -0.09 -13.57
CA ARG A 30 12.62 0.74 -12.42
C ARG A 30 11.49 1.74 -12.43
N SER A 31 10.56 1.59 -11.50
CA SER A 31 9.49 2.53 -11.18
C SER A 31 9.85 3.89 -11.75
N SER A 32 9.30 4.20 -12.92
CA SER A 32 9.66 5.42 -13.60
C SER A 32 9.15 6.53 -12.71
N LYS A 33 10.06 7.15 -11.94
CA LYS A 33 9.88 8.52 -11.49
C LYS A 33 9.48 9.27 -12.76
N SER A 34 8.25 9.75 -12.76
CA SER A 34 7.51 10.15 -13.95
C SER A 34 8.37 10.93 -14.93
N ARG A 35 8.30 10.55 -16.20
CA ARG A 35 8.72 11.41 -17.30
C ARG A 35 7.84 12.65 -17.26
N GLY A 36 8.44 13.79 -16.95
CA GLY A 36 7.80 15.10 -17.04
C GLY A 36 8.36 16.05 -16.00
N ASN A 37 9.51 16.67 -16.29
CA ASN A 37 9.94 17.91 -15.62
C ASN A 37 9.03 19.06 -16.08
N LEU A 38 7.74 18.98 -15.78
CA LEU A 38 6.75 20.03 -15.97
C LEU A 38 6.69 20.93 -14.73
N GLY A 39 7.84 21.38 -14.21
CA GLY A 39 7.89 22.34 -13.11
C GLY A 39 6.97 22.02 -11.91
N ASP A 40 6.69 20.74 -11.66
CA ASP A 40 5.73 20.36 -10.63
C ASP A 40 6.31 20.68 -9.26
N ARG A 41 5.47 21.28 -8.41
CA ARG A 41 5.84 21.61 -7.04
C ARG A 41 6.34 20.34 -6.35
N PRO A 42 7.53 20.35 -5.71
CA PRO A 42 8.01 19.22 -4.93
C PRO A 42 6.92 18.79 -3.95
N THR A 43 6.33 17.63 -4.18
CA THR A 43 5.38 17.04 -3.26
C THR A 43 6.19 16.47 -2.10
N LYS A 44 6.01 17.07 -0.92
CA LYS A 44 6.50 16.50 0.33
C LYS A 44 6.00 15.07 0.49
N ASP A 45 6.77 14.22 1.17
CA ASP A 45 6.34 12.87 1.51
C ASP A 45 5.09 12.92 2.40
N PHE A 46 4.33 11.81 2.42
CA PHE A 46 3.07 11.76 3.18
C PHE A 46 3.31 12.06 4.67
N VAL A 47 4.35 11.48 5.26
CA VAL A 47 4.73 11.65 6.67
C VAL A 47 4.97 13.12 7.02
N GLU A 48 5.67 13.84 6.14
CA GLU A 48 6.07 15.24 6.31
C GLU A 48 5.02 16.27 5.87
N SER A 49 3.89 15.79 5.33
CA SER A 49 2.80 16.65 4.88
C SER A 49 2.00 17.18 6.08
N SER A 50 1.45 18.41 5.95
CA SER A 50 0.49 18.92 6.93
C SER A 50 -0.79 18.08 6.92
N ASP A 51 -1.57 18.14 7.99
CA ASP A 51 -2.80 17.35 8.13
C ASP A 51 -3.80 17.62 7.00
N CYS A 52 -3.94 18.89 6.59
CA CYS A 52 -4.78 19.26 5.44
C CYS A 52 -4.31 18.59 4.15
N MET A 53 -2.99 18.53 3.92
CA MET A 53 -2.43 17.83 2.76
C MET A 53 -2.58 16.31 2.86
N LYS A 54 -2.39 15.72 4.05
CA LYS A 54 -2.63 14.29 4.29
C LYS A 54 -4.08 13.92 3.96
N CYS A 55 -5.04 14.70 4.47
CA CYS A 55 -6.46 14.54 4.16
C CYS A 55 -6.76 14.67 2.66
N ARG A 56 -6.11 15.62 1.96
CA ARG A 56 -6.29 15.77 0.50
C ARG A 56 -5.71 14.58 -0.26
N LYS A 57 -4.53 14.09 0.14
CA LYS A 57 -3.87 12.92 -0.48
C LYS A 57 -4.67 11.63 -0.29
N THR A 58 -5.28 11.43 0.88
CA THR A 58 -6.07 10.24 1.20
C THR A 58 -7.56 10.34 0.82
N ARG A 59 -8.00 11.48 0.25
CA ARG A 59 -9.41 11.71 -0.10
C ARG A 59 -9.99 10.59 -0.98
N ASN A 60 -9.25 10.18 -2.02
CA ASN A 60 -9.71 9.13 -2.92
C ASN A 60 -9.88 7.79 -2.20
N LEU A 61 -8.93 7.43 -1.33
CA LEU A 61 -9.01 6.19 -0.54
C LEU A 61 -10.24 6.19 0.37
N ARG A 62 -10.49 7.31 1.07
CA ARG A 62 -11.66 7.46 1.95
C ARG A 62 -13.00 7.44 1.22
N THR A 63 -13.03 7.80 -0.06
CA THR A 63 -14.25 7.75 -0.88
C THR A 63 -14.49 6.39 -1.53
N GLN A 64 -13.44 5.61 -1.76
CA GLN A 64 -13.52 4.35 -2.51
C GLN A 64 -13.68 3.13 -1.61
N TYR A 65 -13.15 3.18 -0.38
CA TYR A 65 -13.12 2.06 0.54
C TYR A 65 -13.88 2.37 1.82
N THR A 66 -14.47 1.34 2.40
CA THR A 66 -15.15 1.42 3.69
C THR A 66 -14.14 1.53 4.84
N SER A 67 -14.57 2.06 5.98
CA SER A 67 -13.73 2.12 7.19
C SER A 67 -13.25 0.73 7.64
N SER A 68 -14.08 -0.31 7.47
CA SER A 68 -13.72 -1.70 7.75
C SER A 68 -12.62 -2.24 6.83
N GLU A 69 -12.63 -1.88 5.55
CA GLU A 69 -11.61 -2.32 4.59
C GLU A 69 -10.27 -1.62 4.86
N LEU A 70 -10.31 -0.33 5.17
CA LEU A 70 -9.11 0.44 5.50
C LEU A 70 -8.48 -0.03 6.83
N THR A 71 -9.29 -0.31 7.85
CA THR A 71 -8.80 -0.85 9.14
C THR A 71 -8.27 -2.27 8.99
N PHE A 72 -8.88 -3.11 8.14
CA PHE A 72 -8.35 -4.43 7.84
C PHE A 72 -7.01 -4.36 7.09
N ALA A 73 -6.87 -3.45 6.12
CA ALA A 73 -5.61 -3.23 5.42
C ALA A 73 -4.49 -2.83 6.39
N GLU A 74 -4.75 -1.89 7.29
CA GLU A 74 -3.83 -1.46 8.35
C GLU A 74 -3.43 -2.64 9.25
N GLN A 75 -4.39 -3.46 9.69
CA GLN A 75 -4.09 -4.65 10.51
C GLN A 75 -3.14 -5.62 9.82
N MET A 76 -3.27 -5.80 8.50
CA MET A 76 -2.42 -6.67 7.71
C MET A 76 -1.03 -6.07 7.52
N GLU A 77 -0.93 -4.74 7.36
CA GLU A 77 0.33 -4.02 7.29
C GLU A 77 1.11 -4.14 8.62
N SER A 78 0.49 -3.83 9.76
CA SER A 78 1.15 -3.96 11.08
C SER A 78 1.61 -5.40 11.37
N ARG A 79 0.85 -6.41 10.93
CA ARG A 79 1.28 -7.83 11.03
C ARG A 79 2.49 -8.13 10.16
N SER A 80 2.55 -7.57 8.96
CA SER A 80 3.69 -7.73 8.05
C SER A 80 4.97 -7.13 8.65
N GLU A 81 4.84 -6.04 9.39
CA GLU A 81 5.92 -5.37 10.12
C GLU A 81 6.25 -6.01 11.48
N ARG A 82 5.54 -7.09 11.86
CA ARG A 82 5.64 -7.79 13.15
C ARG A 82 5.21 -6.96 14.36
N ASN A 83 4.46 -5.88 14.15
CA ASN A 83 3.82 -5.07 15.18
C ASN A 83 2.44 -5.65 15.53
N LEU A 84 2.45 -6.76 16.28
CA LEU A 84 1.22 -7.50 16.63
C LEU A 84 0.29 -6.75 17.59
N GLU A 85 0.86 -5.93 18.48
CA GLU A 85 0.05 -5.13 19.42
C GLU A 85 -0.70 -4.01 18.68
N ASP A 86 -0.05 -3.33 17.73
CA ASP A 86 -0.70 -2.32 16.89
C ASP A 86 -1.84 -2.93 16.07
N SER A 87 -1.63 -4.11 15.50
CA SER A 87 -2.68 -4.86 14.80
C SER A 87 -3.89 -5.16 15.71
N LYS A 88 -3.67 -5.49 16.99
CA LYS A 88 -4.76 -5.70 17.96
C LYS A 88 -5.47 -4.40 18.29
N ILE A 89 -4.74 -3.32 18.55
CA ILE A 89 -5.31 -2.01 18.88
C ILE A 89 -6.20 -1.51 17.73
N VAL A 90 -5.72 -1.58 16.49
CA VAL A 90 -6.50 -1.19 15.31
C VAL A 90 -7.77 -2.03 15.17
N ARG A 91 -7.68 -3.32 15.46
CA ARG A 91 -8.85 -4.22 15.47
C ARG A 91 -9.85 -3.84 16.56
N ASP A 92 -9.38 -3.58 17.77
CA ASP A 92 -10.23 -3.26 18.91
C ASP A 92 -10.93 -1.91 18.70
N ILE A 93 -10.23 -0.91 18.15
CA ILE A 93 -10.83 0.37 17.76
C ILE A 93 -11.89 0.18 16.67
N ALA A 94 -11.65 -0.69 15.68
CA ALA A 94 -12.62 -0.94 14.62
C ALA A 94 -13.89 -1.65 15.14
N ILE A 95 -13.77 -2.49 16.18
CA ILE A 95 -14.90 -3.26 16.75
C ILE A 95 -15.64 -2.46 17.83
N TYR A 96 -14.93 -1.72 18.68
CA TYR A 96 -15.47 -1.06 19.88
C TYR A 96 -15.43 0.47 19.80
N GLY A 97 -15.06 1.03 18.65
CA GLY A 97 -14.99 2.47 18.44
C GLY A 97 -16.37 3.16 18.53
N PRO A 98 -16.40 4.47 18.76
CA PRO A 98 -17.65 5.21 18.94
C PRO A 98 -18.59 5.14 17.72
N GLU A 99 -18.07 4.93 16.51
CA GLU A 99 -18.87 4.73 15.28
C GLU A 99 -19.41 3.29 15.10
N SER A 100 -18.90 2.30 15.84
CA SER A 100 -19.35 0.89 15.74
C SER A 100 -20.45 0.55 16.75
N LEU A 101 -20.76 1.46 17.67
CA LEU A 101 -21.81 1.30 18.66
C LEU A 101 -23.17 1.69 18.05
N PRO A 102 -24.24 0.88 18.23
CA PRO A 102 -25.58 1.27 17.81
C PRO A 102 -25.92 2.63 18.46
N GLU A 103 -26.55 3.55 17.71
CA GLU A 103 -26.84 4.96 18.08
C GLU A 103 -27.36 5.18 19.51
N GLN A 104 -27.91 4.15 20.15
CA GLN A 104 -28.38 4.18 21.53
C GLN A 104 -27.25 4.31 22.57
N VAL A 105 -26.03 3.82 22.30
CA VAL A 105 -24.91 3.87 23.26
C VAL A 105 -24.13 5.18 23.16
N ILE A 106 -24.06 5.79 21.97
CA ILE A 106 -23.41 7.09 21.75
C ILE A 106 -24.08 8.19 22.61
N ARG A 107 -25.42 8.13 22.76
CA ARG A 107 -26.16 9.06 23.62
C ARG A 107 -25.81 8.98 25.11
N PHE A 108 -25.33 7.83 25.59
CA PHE A 108 -24.93 7.68 26.99
C PHE A 108 -23.54 8.24 27.30
N LEU A 109 -22.70 8.49 26.29
CA LEU A 109 -21.36 9.04 26.46
C LEU A 109 -21.32 10.57 26.35
N ASP A 110 -22.41 11.20 25.88
CA ASP A 110 -22.58 12.66 25.78
C ASP A 110 -23.22 13.29 27.03
N GLU A 111 -23.60 12.50 28.04
CA GLU A 111 -24.05 13.06 29.32
C GLU A 111 -22.83 13.41 30.17
N PRO A 112 -22.55 14.70 30.47
CA PRO A 112 -21.50 15.05 31.41
C PRO A 112 -21.87 14.47 32.77
N GLU A 113 -20.94 13.73 33.36
CA GLU A 113 -21.05 13.21 34.72
C GLU A 113 -21.63 14.28 35.65
N VAL A 114 -22.81 14.00 36.20
CA VAL A 114 -23.41 14.82 37.26
C VAL A 114 -22.47 14.74 38.46
N VAL A 115 -21.69 15.79 38.65
CA VAL A 115 -20.86 15.99 39.85
C VAL A 115 -21.81 16.11 41.03
N PHE A 116 -21.88 15.06 41.85
CA PHE A 116 -22.46 15.14 43.19
C PHE A 116 -21.53 15.98 44.05
N ASN A 117 -21.94 17.20 44.36
CA ASN A 117 -21.33 17.99 45.42
C ASN A 117 -21.92 17.52 46.76
N GLU A 118 -21.05 17.03 47.65
CA GLU A 118 -21.34 16.89 49.09
C GLU A 118 -21.40 18.26 49.78
#